data_AF-A0A7U6GFY3-F1
#
_entry.id   AF-A0A7U6GFY3-F1
#
_cell.length_a   1.000
_cell.length_b   1.000
_cell.length_c   1.000
_cell.angle_alpha   90.00
_cell.angle_beta   90.00
_cell.angle_gamma   90.00
#
_symmetry.space_group_name_H-M   'P 1'
#
loop_
_entity.id
_entity.type
_entity.pdbx_description
1 polymer ?
#
loop_
_entity_poly.entity_id
_entity_poly.type
_entity_poly.pdbx_seq_one_letter_code
_entity_poly.pdbx_strand_id
1 'polypeptide(L)'
;MEKSNSTDSNPFRDLILLLEVSVYLHDIGKLSRYFISSKAKGIKGLDYHGQILYIDFALNRVPDNLLRFLNSEVYKILQIDPQSAPFEIDFSLIHMICAHHGCNRCLRNPPCKLKDKIEDYKIMELLKTLDHMDASNPLDSGKQGYKEVFIDRFFENPKKVEIEKLDSLRIEFYEKLDSALLEEGFGSKNFNIKNFRRKVLEYSKEPFLKALSETRLFANDITLFDHSLATATLFKMYLSAYFNFHISLPKTFSEVNYVFIKSYSANPSLIEEDLAFSNVIIKNSNYIIFPFPNLLSKKIKNILKELIGDFDVIKDPYDLFPQYKEYLLSLKVKNIEEIKEGYTYKKAIEDVKRVIYFALLKEKENLAQKHKSFTRHIRNVSNGITKDRINFVKFLKKLVELKRLKKHLDAEPSIENIRSFLKVCSSNEIEPQIEEYFDLITSPIRPPSPIEMSKMFLKYYRKTHSYKKVLNRFVIIRPLTLGRLIAFNRLIQDKQTATH
;
A
#
# COMPACT_ATOMS: atom_id res chain seq x y z
N MET A 1 4.78 44.41 -10.24
CA MET A 1 5.05 43.06 -10.78
C MET A 1 3.79 42.60 -11.47
N GLU A 2 3.82 42.63 -12.79
CA GLU A 2 2.72 42.20 -13.64
C GLU A 2 2.36 40.74 -13.33
N LYS A 3 1.07 40.48 -13.14
CA LYS A 3 0.52 39.12 -13.12
C LYS A 3 0.62 38.59 -14.54
N SER A 4 1.66 37.81 -14.83
CA SER A 4 1.71 36.99 -16.03
C SER A 4 0.65 35.89 -15.90
N ASN A 5 -0.45 36.05 -16.63
CA ASN A 5 -1.40 34.97 -16.95
C ASN A 5 -0.74 33.97 -17.92
N SER A 6 0.31 33.28 -17.49
CA SER A 6 0.74 32.04 -18.11
C SER A 6 0.13 30.89 -17.31
N THR A 7 -0.61 30.03 -18.00
CA THR A 7 -0.85 28.66 -17.57
C THR A 7 0.51 27.95 -17.49
N ASP A 8 1.28 28.20 -16.44
CA ASP A 8 2.54 27.50 -16.21
C ASP A 8 2.19 26.03 -15.93
N SER A 9 2.35 25.20 -16.95
CA SER A 9 2.37 23.76 -16.79
C SER A 9 3.52 23.46 -15.82
N ASN A 10 3.18 22.94 -14.64
CA ASN A 10 4.18 22.35 -13.77
C ASN A 10 4.35 20.90 -14.27
N PRO A 11 5.41 20.57 -15.02
CA PRO A 11 5.54 19.26 -15.65
C PRO A 11 5.55 18.13 -14.61
N PHE A 12 6.03 18.38 -13.39
CA PHE A 12 6.00 17.40 -12.31
C PHE A 12 4.59 17.19 -11.77
N ARG A 13 3.78 18.24 -11.65
CA ARG A 13 2.36 18.13 -11.29
C ARG A 13 1.63 17.26 -12.30
N ASP A 14 1.77 17.56 -13.58
CA ASP A 14 1.04 16.86 -14.64
C ASP A 14 1.52 15.41 -14.78
N LEU A 15 2.80 15.15 -14.53
CA LEU A 15 3.35 13.80 -14.36
C LEU A 15 2.72 13.05 -13.20
N ILE A 16 2.62 13.65 -12.01
CA ILE A 16 1.98 13.02 -10.85
C ILE A 16 0.52 12.68 -11.16
N LEU A 17 -0.23 13.60 -11.78
CA LEU A 17 -1.64 13.39 -12.11
C LEU A 17 -1.84 12.30 -13.17
N LEU A 18 -0.97 12.22 -14.18
CA LEU A 18 -1.03 11.15 -15.18
C LEU A 18 -0.69 9.78 -14.59
N LEU A 19 0.34 9.71 -13.74
CA LEU A 19 0.69 8.45 -13.07
C LEU A 19 -0.37 8.04 -12.05
N GLU A 20 -1.02 9.00 -11.36
CA GLU A 20 -2.18 8.72 -10.50
C GLU A 20 -3.30 8.02 -11.28
N VAL A 21 -3.63 8.50 -12.49
CA VAL A 21 -4.63 7.85 -13.35
C VAL A 21 -4.21 6.42 -13.66
N SER A 22 -2.94 6.19 -14.01
CA SER A 22 -2.44 4.85 -14.33
C SER A 22 -2.51 3.90 -13.14
N VAL A 23 -2.14 4.38 -11.95
CA VAL A 23 -2.21 3.61 -10.70
C VAL A 23 -3.65 3.33 -10.31
N TYR A 24 -4.54 4.31 -10.46
CA TYR A 24 -5.95 4.10 -10.20
C TYR A 24 -6.55 3.01 -11.12
N LEU A 25 -6.09 2.91 -12.35
CA LEU A 25 -6.55 1.91 -13.32
C LEU A 25 -5.76 0.60 -13.29
N HIS A 26 -4.74 0.46 -12.43
CA HIS A 26 -3.80 -0.68 -12.49
C HIS A 26 -4.50 -2.04 -12.39
N ASP A 27 -5.58 -2.13 -11.61
CA ASP A 27 -6.35 -3.34 -11.38
C ASP A 27 -7.69 -3.37 -12.13
N ILE A 28 -7.82 -2.60 -13.22
CA ILE A 28 -9.05 -2.53 -14.04
C ILE A 28 -9.56 -3.91 -14.50
N GLY A 29 -8.67 -4.90 -14.66
CA GLY A 29 -9.07 -6.26 -15.01
C GLY A 29 -9.79 -7.05 -13.92
N LYS A 30 -9.83 -6.56 -12.69
CA LYS A 30 -10.71 -7.11 -11.65
C LYS A 30 -12.19 -6.84 -11.95
N LEU A 31 -12.49 -5.88 -12.83
CA LEU A 31 -13.80 -5.69 -13.46
C LEU A 31 -14.02 -6.74 -14.58
N SER A 32 -13.80 -8.01 -14.27
CA SER A 32 -13.95 -9.13 -15.20
C SER A 32 -14.48 -10.35 -14.48
N ARG A 33 -15.34 -11.12 -15.15
CA ARG A 33 -15.72 -12.45 -14.66
C ARG A 33 -14.52 -13.40 -14.59
N TYR A 34 -13.49 -13.22 -15.41
CA TYR A 34 -12.28 -14.06 -15.39
C TYR A 34 -11.54 -13.97 -14.04
N PHE A 35 -11.49 -12.77 -13.46
CA PHE A 35 -10.91 -12.58 -12.13
C PHE A 35 -11.64 -13.43 -11.10
N ILE A 36 -12.98 -13.37 -11.08
CA ILE A 36 -13.81 -14.14 -10.16
C ILE A 36 -13.66 -15.65 -10.40
N SER A 37 -13.74 -16.10 -11.65
CA SER A 37 -13.58 -17.51 -12.00
C SER A 37 -12.22 -18.07 -11.57
N SER A 38 -11.14 -17.31 -11.72
CA SER A 38 -9.77 -17.74 -11.38
C SER A 38 -9.56 -17.96 -9.87
N LYS A 39 -10.39 -17.33 -9.03
CA LYS A 39 -10.29 -17.42 -7.57
C LYS A 39 -11.42 -18.21 -6.91
N ALA A 40 -12.42 -18.62 -7.67
CA ALA A 40 -13.57 -19.35 -7.15
C ALA A 40 -13.18 -20.73 -6.58
N LYS A 41 -13.89 -21.15 -5.53
CA LYS A 41 -13.70 -22.44 -4.88
C LYS A 41 -13.93 -23.59 -5.88
N GLY A 42 -12.98 -24.52 -5.95
CA GLY A 42 -13.07 -25.71 -6.80
C GLY A 42 -12.80 -25.46 -8.30
N ILE A 43 -12.49 -24.22 -8.71
CA ILE A 43 -12.16 -23.90 -10.09
C ILE A 43 -10.65 -23.69 -10.21
N LYS A 44 -10.01 -24.39 -11.16
CA LYS A 44 -8.62 -24.14 -11.56
C LYS A 44 -8.63 -23.29 -12.82
N GLY A 45 -8.66 -21.97 -12.64
CA GLY A 45 -8.59 -21.00 -13.74
C GLY A 45 -7.28 -20.22 -13.72
N LEU A 46 -6.82 -19.77 -14.88
CA LEU A 46 -5.74 -18.78 -14.98
C LEU A 46 -6.29 -17.39 -14.66
N ASP A 47 -5.49 -16.62 -13.94
CA ASP A 47 -5.84 -15.27 -13.52
C ASP A 47 -5.31 -14.25 -14.53
N TYR A 48 -6.21 -13.68 -15.33
CA TYR A 48 -5.89 -12.81 -16.46
C TYR A 48 -6.16 -11.32 -16.20
N HIS A 49 -6.44 -10.88 -14.97
CA HIS A 49 -6.79 -9.46 -14.74
C HIS A 49 -5.69 -8.50 -15.20
N GLY A 50 -4.42 -8.84 -14.97
CA GLY A 50 -3.27 -8.09 -15.46
C GLY A 50 -3.07 -8.09 -16.97
N GLN A 51 -3.77 -8.96 -17.70
CA GLN A 51 -3.68 -9.11 -19.15
C GLN A 51 -5.00 -8.77 -19.85
N ILE A 52 -6.01 -8.30 -19.11
CA ILE A 52 -7.37 -8.12 -19.64
C ILE A 52 -7.41 -7.19 -20.84
N LEU A 53 -6.58 -6.14 -20.83
CA LEU A 53 -6.54 -5.14 -21.90
C LEU A 53 -6.06 -5.75 -23.22
N TYR A 54 -5.12 -6.71 -23.17
CA TYR A 54 -4.67 -7.41 -24.37
C TYR A 54 -5.73 -8.35 -24.91
N ILE A 55 -6.49 -9.01 -24.02
CA ILE A 55 -7.61 -9.87 -24.39
C ILE A 55 -8.71 -9.04 -25.05
N ASP A 56 -9.13 -7.95 -24.40
CA ASP A 56 -10.18 -7.07 -24.92
C ASP A 56 -9.75 -6.36 -26.20
N PHE A 57 -8.48 -6.01 -26.35
CA PHE A 57 -7.93 -5.48 -27.60
C PHE A 57 -8.03 -6.51 -28.73
N ALA A 58 -7.61 -7.76 -28.50
CA ALA A 58 -7.71 -8.82 -29.51
C ALA A 58 -9.17 -9.13 -29.91
N LEU A 59 -10.13 -8.77 -29.06
CA LEU A 59 -11.57 -8.90 -29.29
C LEU A 59 -12.22 -7.60 -29.81
N ASN A 60 -11.45 -6.57 -30.16
CA ASN A 60 -11.93 -5.26 -30.62
C ASN A 60 -12.92 -4.59 -29.64
N ARG A 61 -12.65 -4.67 -28.34
CA ARG A 61 -13.47 -4.08 -27.27
C ARG A 61 -12.88 -2.83 -26.63
N VAL A 62 -11.60 -2.54 -26.91
CA VAL A 62 -10.93 -1.33 -26.41
C VAL A 62 -10.90 -0.31 -27.55
N PRO A 63 -11.49 0.87 -27.38
CA PRO A 63 -11.43 1.93 -28.38
C PRO A 63 -10.00 2.35 -28.75
N ASP A 64 -9.81 2.79 -30.00
CA ASP A 64 -8.48 3.08 -30.55
C ASP A 64 -7.76 4.24 -29.85
N ASN A 65 -8.45 5.32 -29.46
CA ASN A 65 -7.79 6.43 -28.79
C ASN A 65 -7.36 6.04 -27.37
N LEU A 66 -8.20 5.28 -26.65
CA LEU A 66 -7.85 4.70 -25.37
C LEU A 66 -6.65 3.77 -25.48
N LEU A 67 -6.63 2.88 -26.48
CA LEU A 67 -5.48 2.01 -26.72
C LEU A 67 -4.21 2.82 -27.01
N ARG A 68 -4.31 3.84 -27.87
CA ARG A 68 -3.19 4.74 -28.20
C ARG A 68 -2.69 5.46 -26.95
N PHE A 69 -3.59 5.96 -26.11
CA PHE A 69 -3.26 6.61 -24.84
C PHE A 69 -2.51 5.66 -23.90
N LEU A 70 -3.06 4.46 -23.67
CA LEU A 70 -2.46 3.46 -22.77
C LEU A 70 -1.10 2.96 -23.27
N ASN A 71 -0.88 2.91 -24.58
CA ASN A 71 0.39 2.49 -25.18
C ASN A 71 1.38 3.62 -25.44
N SER A 72 0.98 4.90 -25.31
CA SER A 72 1.89 6.04 -25.47
C SER A 72 2.81 6.15 -24.27
N GLU A 73 4.10 6.37 -24.52
CA GLU A 73 5.08 6.59 -23.45
C GLU A 73 4.73 7.87 -22.68
N VAL A 74 4.91 7.85 -21.36
CA VAL A 74 4.54 8.93 -20.45
C VAL A 74 5.14 10.27 -20.89
N TYR A 75 6.43 10.27 -21.26
CA TYR A 75 7.11 11.49 -21.71
C TYR A 75 6.51 12.08 -23.00
N LYS A 76 5.94 11.25 -23.88
CA LYS A 76 5.26 11.70 -25.11
C LYS A 76 3.91 12.31 -24.82
N ILE A 77 3.14 11.72 -23.89
CA ILE A 77 1.83 12.26 -23.48
C ILE A 77 2.01 13.66 -22.88
N LEU A 78 3.02 13.83 -22.03
CA LEU A 78 3.27 15.08 -21.31
C LEU A 78 4.17 16.06 -22.08
N GLN A 79 4.76 15.63 -23.20
CA GLN A 79 5.71 16.42 -24.00
C GLN A 79 6.90 16.93 -23.18
N ILE A 80 7.43 16.06 -22.31
CA ILE A 80 8.60 16.35 -21.46
C ILE A 80 9.83 15.58 -21.95
N ASP A 81 11.02 16.13 -21.72
CA ASP A 81 12.27 15.45 -22.04
C ASP A 81 12.51 14.30 -21.04
N PRO A 82 12.60 13.03 -21.48
CA PRO A 82 12.87 11.90 -20.58
C PRO A 82 14.19 12.02 -19.83
N GLN A 83 15.19 12.75 -20.35
CA GLN A 83 16.47 12.97 -19.65
C GLN A 83 16.37 13.96 -18.50
N SER A 84 15.31 14.79 -18.48
CA SER A 84 15.08 15.78 -17.43
C SER A 84 14.35 15.21 -16.19
N ALA A 85 13.80 14.00 -16.29
CA ALA A 85 13.06 13.37 -15.21
C ALA A 85 13.98 12.73 -14.16
N PRO A 86 13.65 12.77 -12.85
CA PRO A 86 14.50 12.17 -11.81
C PRO A 86 14.42 10.63 -11.74
N PHE A 87 13.57 10.04 -12.57
CA PHE A 87 13.41 8.60 -12.74
C PHE A 87 12.94 8.30 -14.17
N GLU A 88 12.97 7.01 -14.52
CA GLU A 88 12.64 6.49 -15.84
C GLU A 88 11.17 6.76 -16.19
N ILE A 89 10.92 7.41 -17.32
CA ILE A 89 9.57 7.73 -17.83
C ILE A 89 9.36 7.27 -19.29
N ASP A 90 10.24 6.41 -19.79
CA ASP A 90 10.18 5.77 -21.11
C ASP A 90 9.25 4.56 -21.17
N PHE A 91 8.29 4.48 -20.24
CA PHE A 91 7.24 3.47 -20.20
C PHE A 91 5.87 4.08 -20.51
N SER A 92 4.93 3.25 -20.94
CA SER A 92 3.52 3.60 -21.15
C SER A 92 2.62 3.15 -19.99
N LEU A 93 1.44 3.76 -19.84
CA LEU A 93 0.49 3.46 -18.76
C LEU A 93 0.06 1.99 -18.71
N ILE A 94 -0.09 1.32 -19.88
CA ILE A 94 -0.40 -0.11 -19.93
C ILE A 94 0.62 -0.97 -19.19
N HIS A 95 1.87 -0.53 -19.10
CA HIS A 95 2.88 -1.29 -18.38
C HIS A 95 2.67 -1.23 -16.86
N MET A 96 2.11 -0.15 -16.31
CA MET A 96 1.71 -0.11 -14.89
C MET A 96 0.53 -1.02 -14.60
N ILE A 97 -0.32 -1.30 -15.60
CA ILE A 97 -1.47 -2.22 -15.51
C ILE A 97 -1.03 -3.69 -15.65
N CYS A 98 0.01 -3.99 -16.46
CA CYS A 98 0.41 -5.37 -16.68
C CYS A 98 1.61 -5.83 -15.84
N ALA A 99 2.61 -4.96 -15.64
CA ALA A 99 3.89 -5.36 -15.06
C ALA A 99 3.90 -5.36 -13.52
N HIS A 100 2.89 -4.77 -12.85
CA HIS A 100 2.79 -4.91 -11.39
C HIS A 100 2.51 -6.35 -10.95
N HIS A 101 2.01 -7.19 -11.87
CA HIS A 101 1.84 -8.64 -11.67
C HIS A 101 3.04 -9.50 -12.07
N GLY A 102 4.11 -8.89 -12.60
CA GLY A 102 5.28 -9.57 -13.16
C GLY A 102 5.20 -9.80 -14.68
N CYS A 103 6.29 -9.50 -15.37
CA CYS A 103 6.44 -9.63 -16.83
C CYS A 103 6.40 -11.07 -17.34
N ASN A 104 6.57 -12.06 -16.46
CA ASN A 104 6.45 -13.48 -16.78
C ASN A 104 5.04 -13.90 -17.22
N ARG A 105 4.00 -13.11 -16.90
CA ARG A 105 2.60 -13.35 -17.30
C ARG A 105 2.18 -12.59 -18.57
N CYS A 106 3.10 -11.88 -19.21
CA CYS A 106 2.78 -11.03 -20.37
C CYS A 106 2.38 -11.87 -21.60
N LEU A 107 1.20 -11.59 -22.18
CA LEU A 107 0.69 -12.26 -23.39
C LEU A 107 1.10 -11.57 -24.70
N ARG A 108 1.91 -10.51 -24.64
CA ARG A 108 2.25 -9.69 -25.81
C ARG A 108 3.17 -10.46 -26.77
N ASN A 109 2.79 -10.49 -28.05
CA ASN A 109 3.60 -11.01 -29.14
C ASN A 109 3.73 -9.94 -30.25
N PRO A 110 4.93 -9.45 -30.60
CA PRO A 110 6.24 -9.82 -30.05
C PRO A 110 6.45 -9.39 -28.58
N PRO A 111 7.45 -9.95 -27.88
CA PRO A 111 7.72 -9.60 -26.48
C PRO A 111 7.90 -8.10 -26.25
N CYS A 112 7.41 -7.62 -25.10
CA CYS A 112 7.55 -6.22 -24.69
C CYS A 112 9.04 -5.80 -24.61
N LYS A 113 9.38 -4.62 -25.13
CA LYS A 113 10.75 -4.07 -25.09
C LYS A 113 11.28 -3.84 -23.67
N LEU A 114 10.37 -3.58 -22.73
CA LEU A 114 10.66 -3.34 -21.32
C LEU A 114 10.47 -4.58 -20.45
N LYS A 115 10.30 -5.77 -21.06
CA LYS A 115 10.18 -7.02 -20.32
C LYS A 115 11.35 -7.16 -19.35
N ASP A 116 11.03 -7.50 -18.11
CA ASP A 116 11.95 -7.66 -16.97
C ASP A 116 12.63 -6.36 -16.51
N LYS A 117 12.93 -5.41 -17.42
CA LYS A 117 13.51 -4.10 -17.09
C LYS A 117 12.58 -3.19 -16.31
N ILE A 118 11.30 -3.16 -16.66
CA ILE A 118 10.36 -2.23 -16.02
C ILE A 118 10.11 -2.57 -14.55
N GLU A 119 10.39 -3.81 -14.13
CA GLU A 119 10.22 -4.20 -12.74
C GLU A 119 11.22 -3.52 -11.81
N ASP A 120 12.36 -3.07 -12.34
CA ASP A 120 13.40 -2.34 -11.63
C ASP A 120 13.13 -0.83 -11.58
N TYR A 121 12.10 -0.33 -12.27
CA TYR A 121 11.78 1.10 -12.29
C TYR A 121 11.24 1.54 -10.94
N LYS A 122 11.73 2.67 -10.41
CA LYS A 122 11.31 3.21 -9.10
C LYS A 122 9.80 3.40 -8.97
N ILE A 123 9.14 3.78 -10.06
CA ILE A 123 7.68 3.94 -10.12
C ILE A 123 6.95 2.59 -10.01
N MET A 124 7.50 1.54 -10.62
CA MET A 124 6.94 0.20 -10.49
C MET A 124 7.15 -0.38 -9.09
N GLU A 125 8.34 -0.18 -8.51
CA GLU A 125 8.66 -0.54 -7.13
C GLU A 125 7.69 0.14 -6.14
N LEU A 126 7.43 1.44 -6.34
CA LEU A 126 6.47 2.19 -5.54
C LEU A 126 5.04 1.64 -5.69
N LEU A 127 4.57 1.42 -6.92
CA LEU A 127 3.23 0.86 -7.16
C LEU A 127 3.06 -0.51 -6.46
N LYS A 128 3.99 -1.45 -6.69
CA LYS A 128 3.96 -2.78 -6.05
C LYS A 128 3.98 -2.68 -4.53
N THR A 129 4.75 -1.74 -3.98
CA THR A 129 4.82 -1.51 -2.52
C THR A 129 3.47 -1.04 -1.95
N LEU A 130 2.79 -0.13 -2.67
CA LEU A 130 1.57 0.51 -2.18
C LEU A 130 0.31 -0.29 -2.46
N ASP A 131 0.25 -1.04 -3.56
CA ASP A 131 -0.84 -1.98 -3.87
C ASP A 131 -1.04 -2.99 -2.72
N HIS A 132 0.07 -3.43 -2.10
CA HIS A 132 0.05 -4.32 -0.95
C HIS A 132 -0.54 -3.72 0.34
N MET A 133 -0.83 -2.40 0.41
CA MET A 133 -1.36 -1.75 1.62
C MET A 133 -2.81 -2.14 1.93
N ASP A 134 -3.59 -2.39 0.88
CA ASP A 134 -4.98 -2.83 0.96
C ASP A 134 -5.18 -4.26 0.42
N ALA A 135 -4.12 -4.88 -0.13
CA ALA A 135 -4.15 -6.27 -0.54
C ALA A 135 -4.02 -7.22 0.67
N SER A 136 -4.58 -8.41 0.51
CA SER A 136 -4.45 -9.49 1.48
C SER A 136 -4.05 -10.79 0.77
N ASN A 137 -3.55 -11.75 1.54
CA ASN A 137 -3.34 -13.13 1.09
C ASN A 137 -4.18 -14.09 1.95
N PRO A 138 -5.50 -14.13 1.75
CA PRO A 138 -6.35 -14.98 2.57
C PRO A 138 -6.14 -16.45 2.20
N LEU A 139 -6.29 -17.35 3.17
CA LEU A 139 -6.29 -18.78 2.92
C LEU A 139 -7.35 -19.17 1.89
N ASP A 140 -7.08 -20.26 1.18
CA ASP A 140 -8.01 -20.84 0.22
C ASP A 140 -9.34 -21.32 0.85
N SER A 141 -9.39 -21.48 2.18
CA SER A 141 -10.63 -21.74 2.92
C SER A 141 -11.65 -20.60 2.80
N GLY A 142 -11.19 -19.36 2.55
CA GLY A 142 -12.04 -18.19 2.31
C GLY A 142 -12.53 -18.05 0.87
N LYS A 143 -12.20 -18.98 -0.04
CA LYS A 143 -12.69 -18.92 -1.43
C LYS A 143 -14.20 -19.06 -1.49
N GLN A 144 -14.84 -18.14 -2.22
CA GLN A 144 -16.28 -18.14 -2.45
C GLN A 144 -16.63 -19.03 -3.65
N GLY A 145 -17.84 -19.58 -3.66
CA GLY A 145 -18.35 -20.33 -4.82
C GLY A 145 -18.64 -19.37 -5.98
N TYR A 146 -18.41 -19.80 -7.23
CA TYR A 146 -18.54 -18.92 -8.41
C TYR A 146 -19.92 -18.25 -8.53
N LYS A 147 -21.03 -18.92 -8.15
CA LYS A 147 -22.39 -18.34 -8.23
C LYS A 147 -22.83 -17.58 -6.97
N GLU A 148 -22.01 -17.62 -5.92
CA GLU A 148 -22.30 -17.12 -4.58
C GLU A 148 -21.14 -16.24 -4.09
N VAL A 149 -20.80 -15.25 -4.92
CA VAL A 149 -19.75 -14.28 -4.61
C VAL A 149 -20.39 -13.01 -4.05
N PHE A 150 -19.92 -12.62 -2.87
CA PHE A 150 -20.35 -11.44 -2.16
C PHE A 150 -19.16 -10.50 -1.94
N ILE A 151 -19.45 -9.21 -1.82
CA ILE A 151 -18.57 -8.19 -1.24
C ILE A 151 -18.94 -8.15 0.25
N ASP A 152 -18.00 -8.43 1.15
CA ASP A 152 -18.23 -8.49 2.61
C ASP A 152 -18.63 -7.12 3.18
N ARG A 153 -18.34 -6.02 2.47
CA ARG A 153 -18.63 -4.61 2.84
C ARG A 153 -18.36 -4.33 4.31
N PHE A 154 -17.14 -3.87 4.62
CA PHE A 154 -16.60 -3.70 5.98
C PHE A 154 -17.57 -3.15 7.06
N PHE A 155 -18.47 -2.23 6.70
CA PHE A 155 -19.38 -1.54 7.63
C PHE A 155 -20.86 -1.82 7.36
N GLU A 156 -21.20 -2.66 6.37
CA GLU A 156 -22.58 -2.93 5.95
C GLU A 156 -22.82 -4.44 5.80
N ASN A 157 -24.03 -4.82 5.39
CA ASN A 157 -24.32 -6.20 5.05
C ASN A 157 -23.62 -6.59 3.74
N PRO A 158 -23.18 -7.86 3.60
CA PRO A 158 -22.58 -8.34 2.38
C PRO A 158 -23.50 -8.14 1.17
N LYS A 159 -22.92 -7.72 0.04
CA LYS A 159 -23.64 -7.49 -1.22
C LYS A 159 -23.25 -8.53 -2.26
N LYS A 160 -24.22 -9.22 -2.85
CA LYS A 160 -23.97 -10.17 -3.94
C LYS A 160 -23.42 -9.45 -5.18
N VAL A 161 -22.40 -10.04 -5.80
CA VAL A 161 -21.78 -9.54 -7.04
C VAL A 161 -22.56 -10.06 -8.24
N GLU A 162 -22.90 -9.18 -9.17
CA GLU A 162 -23.53 -9.51 -10.44
C GLU A 162 -22.46 -9.85 -11.50
N ILE A 163 -21.86 -11.03 -11.38
CA ILE A 163 -20.67 -11.44 -12.15
C ILE A 163 -20.85 -11.28 -13.67
N GLU A 164 -22.02 -11.64 -14.18
CA GLU A 164 -22.31 -11.58 -15.63
C GLU A 164 -22.34 -10.13 -16.18
N LYS A 165 -22.48 -9.12 -15.32
CA LYS A 165 -22.43 -7.70 -15.71
C LYS A 165 -21.03 -7.10 -15.67
N LEU A 166 -20.03 -7.77 -15.08
CA LEU A 166 -18.70 -7.18 -14.91
C LEU A 166 -18.02 -6.85 -16.25
N ASP A 167 -18.11 -7.75 -17.23
CA ASP A 167 -17.50 -7.54 -18.55
C ASP A 167 -18.18 -6.38 -19.31
N SER A 168 -19.51 -6.26 -19.25
CA SER A 168 -20.22 -5.15 -19.93
C SER A 168 -19.95 -3.80 -19.26
N LEU A 169 -19.89 -3.77 -17.92
CA LEU A 169 -19.49 -2.57 -17.17
C LEU A 169 -18.07 -2.11 -17.54
N ARG A 170 -17.13 -3.05 -17.76
CA ARG A 170 -15.77 -2.74 -18.20
C ARG A 170 -15.74 -2.13 -19.59
N ILE A 171 -16.48 -2.71 -20.52
CA ILE A 171 -16.55 -2.21 -21.91
C ILE A 171 -17.19 -0.82 -21.94
N GLU A 172 -18.31 -0.61 -21.25
CA GLU A 172 -18.94 0.71 -21.14
C GLU A 172 -17.98 1.75 -20.53
N PHE A 173 -17.19 1.33 -19.54
CA PHE A 173 -16.18 2.19 -18.95
C PHE A 173 -15.08 2.57 -19.95
N TYR A 174 -14.62 1.66 -20.81
CA TYR A 174 -13.67 1.99 -21.88
C TYR A 174 -14.22 3.07 -22.82
N GLU A 175 -15.47 2.96 -23.25
CA GLU A 175 -16.11 3.95 -24.14
C GLU A 175 -16.19 5.34 -23.50
N LYS A 176 -16.53 5.40 -22.19
CA LYS A 176 -16.54 6.66 -21.43
C LYS A 176 -15.14 7.26 -21.31
N LEU A 177 -14.11 6.43 -21.12
CA LEU A 177 -12.71 6.90 -21.08
C LEU A 177 -12.23 7.41 -22.44
N ASP A 178 -12.59 6.76 -23.54
CA ASP A 178 -12.25 7.22 -24.89
C ASP A 178 -12.88 8.58 -25.19
N SER A 179 -14.17 8.72 -24.88
CA SER A 179 -14.91 9.99 -25.00
C SER A 179 -14.23 11.10 -24.18
N ALA A 180 -13.86 10.82 -22.93
CA ALA A 180 -13.12 11.78 -22.10
C ALA A 180 -11.76 12.16 -22.68
N LEU A 181 -11.01 11.22 -23.27
CA LEU A 181 -9.72 11.51 -23.91
C LEU A 181 -9.89 12.49 -25.07
N LEU A 182 -10.90 12.28 -25.91
CA LEU A 182 -11.20 13.14 -27.05
C LEU A 182 -11.63 14.55 -26.59
N GLU A 183 -12.56 14.62 -25.64
CA GLU A 183 -13.06 15.89 -25.08
C GLU A 183 -11.96 16.73 -24.43
N GLU A 184 -11.00 16.09 -23.76
CA GLU A 184 -9.88 16.77 -23.10
C GLU A 184 -8.67 16.99 -24.03
N GLY A 185 -8.79 16.66 -25.32
CA GLY A 185 -7.79 16.99 -26.34
C GLY A 185 -6.57 16.08 -26.37
N PHE A 186 -6.71 14.78 -26.06
CA PHE A 186 -5.62 13.81 -26.22
C PHE A 186 -5.10 13.78 -27.66
N GLY A 187 -3.78 13.84 -27.82
CA GLY A 187 -3.12 13.96 -29.13
C GLY A 187 -2.87 15.41 -29.57
N SER A 188 -3.36 16.39 -28.82
CA SER A 188 -3.05 17.81 -29.02
C SER A 188 -2.02 18.32 -28.00
N LYS A 189 -1.48 19.53 -28.21
CA LYS A 189 -0.63 20.23 -27.22
C LYS A 189 -1.39 20.71 -25.98
N ASN A 190 -2.72 20.68 -26.03
CA ASN A 190 -3.59 21.23 -24.99
C ASN A 190 -4.29 20.13 -24.17
N PHE A 191 -3.72 18.92 -24.11
CA PHE A 191 -4.32 17.81 -23.36
C PHE A 191 -4.51 18.18 -21.89
N ASN A 192 -5.77 18.27 -21.45
CA ASN A 192 -6.09 18.71 -20.10
C ASN A 192 -6.12 17.51 -19.13
N ILE A 193 -4.95 17.16 -18.60
CA ILE A 193 -4.80 16.04 -17.68
C ILE A 193 -5.63 16.20 -16.41
N LYS A 194 -5.83 17.42 -15.90
CA LYS A 194 -6.60 17.68 -14.68
C LYS A 194 -8.06 17.28 -14.88
N ASN A 195 -8.68 17.73 -15.96
CA ASN A 195 -10.07 17.38 -16.28
C ASN A 195 -10.22 15.90 -16.65
N PHE A 196 -9.29 15.36 -17.45
CA PHE A 196 -9.31 13.94 -17.81
C PHE A 196 -9.28 13.06 -16.56
N ARG A 197 -8.38 13.36 -15.62
CA ARG A 197 -8.30 12.70 -14.31
C ARG A 197 -9.64 12.76 -13.55
N ARG A 198 -10.30 13.92 -13.49
CA ARG A 198 -11.60 14.05 -12.81
C ARG A 198 -12.64 13.11 -13.45
N LYS A 199 -12.71 13.08 -14.78
CA LYS A 199 -13.60 12.18 -15.54
C LYS A 199 -13.29 10.70 -15.28
N VAL A 200 -12.00 10.31 -15.20
CA VAL A 200 -11.60 8.94 -14.84
C VAL A 200 -12.19 8.55 -13.47
N LEU A 201 -12.01 9.39 -12.45
CA LEU A 201 -12.51 9.11 -11.10
C LEU A 201 -14.05 9.09 -11.04
N GLU A 202 -14.71 9.96 -11.79
CA GLU A 202 -16.17 10.02 -11.89
C GLU A 202 -16.74 8.77 -12.58
N TYR A 203 -16.27 8.47 -13.80
CA TYR A 203 -16.81 7.39 -14.63
C TYR A 203 -16.52 6.01 -14.09
N SER A 204 -15.43 5.85 -13.34
CA SER A 204 -15.08 4.58 -12.70
C SER A 204 -15.85 4.30 -11.42
N LYS A 205 -16.41 5.32 -10.76
CA LYS A 205 -17.05 5.18 -9.44
C LYS A 205 -18.10 4.08 -9.44
N GLU A 206 -19.04 4.15 -10.37
CA GLU A 206 -20.14 3.18 -10.48
C GLU A 206 -19.65 1.74 -10.75
N PRO A 207 -18.90 1.45 -11.83
CA PRO A 207 -18.48 0.09 -12.12
C PRO A 207 -17.53 -0.47 -11.05
N PHE A 208 -16.62 0.35 -10.50
CA PHE A 208 -15.66 -0.12 -9.51
C PHE A 208 -16.31 -0.39 -8.14
N LEU A 209 -17.41 0.29 -7.80
CA LEU A 209 -18.20 -0.01 -6.59
C LEU A 209 -18.95 -1.34 -6.67
N LYS A 210 -19.15 -1.88 -7.89
CA LYS A 210 -19.76 -3.20 -8.14
C LYS A 210 -18.73 -4.33 -8.20
N ALA A 211 -17.44 -4.00 -8.30
CA ALA A 211 -16.36 -4.96 -8.42
C ALA A 211 -15.62 -5.20 -7.10
N LEU A 212 -15.00 -6.38 -7.02
CA LEU A 212 -14.21 -6.82 -5.88
C LEU A 212 -12.76 -6.34 -6.00
N SER A 213 -12.17 -5.87 -4.90
CA SER A 213 -10.72 -5.70 -4.79
C SER A 213 -10.02 -7.04 -4.52
N GLU A 214 -10.64 -7.90 -3.70
CA GLU A 214 -10.22 -9.26 -3.39
C GLU A 214 -11.43 -10.20 -3.44
N THR A 215 -11.22 -11.46 -3.74
CA THR A 215 -12.29 -12.47 -3.96
C THR A 215 -12.59 -13.34 -2.76
N ARG A 216 -11.66 -13.42 -1.79
CA ARG A 216 -11.81 -14.29 -0.62
C ARG A 216 -12.50 -13.56 0.53
N LEU A 217 -13.30 -14.31 1.28
CA LEU A 217 -14.01 -13.84 2.46
C LEU A 217 -13.01 -13.27 3.50
N PHE A 218 -13.46 -12.30 4.31
CA PHE A 218 -12.67 -11.57 5.32
C PHE A 218 -11.64 -10.58 4.76
N ALA A 219 -11.49 -10.53 3.45
CA ALA A 219 -10.52 -9.70 2.75
C ALA A 219 -11.14 -8.84 1.65
N ASN A 220 -12.24 -9.31 1.09
CA ASN A 220 -13.12 -8.63 0.15
C ASN A 220 -14.05 -7.60 0.82
N ASP A 221 -13.52 -6.86 1.80
CA ASP A 221 -14.29 -5.95 2.66
C ASP A 221 -14.37 -4.51 2.12
N ILE A 222 -13.60 -4.22 1.07
CA ILE A 222 -13.65 -2.98 0.31
C ILE A 222 -13.90 -3.28 -1.18
N THR A 223 -14.42 -2.30 -1.90
CA THR A 223 -14.65 -2.43 -3.35
C THR A 223 -13.38 -2.18 -4.14
N LEU A 224 -13.39 -2.50 -5.44
CA LEU A 224 -12.30 -2.10 -6.36
C LEU A 224 -12.11 -0.57 -6.35
N PHE A 225 -13.18 0.20 -6.17
CA PHE A 225 -13.12 1.66 -6.11
C PHE A 225 -12.29 2.12 -4.91
N ASP A 226 -12.62 1.62 -3.72
CA ASP A 226 -11.97 2.02 -2.47
C ASP A 226 -10.47 1.66 -2.50
N HIS A 227 -10.13 0.47 -3.01
CA HIS A 227 -8.76 0.00 -3.18
C HIS A 227 -7.99 0.85 -4.21
N SER A 228 -8.54 1.03 -5.41
CA SER A 228 -7.90 1.80 -6.48
C SER A 228 -7.65 3.24 -6.07
N LEU A 229 -8.64 3.85 -5.39
CA LEU A 229 -8.51 5.22 -4.87
C LEU A 229 -7.43 5.30 -3.80
N ALA A 230 -7.38 4.36 -2.85
CA ALA A 230 -6.36 4.31 -1.81
C ALA A 230 -4.95 4.14 -2.37
N THR A 231 -4.73 3.17 -3.26
CA THR A 231 -3.42 2.92 -3.89
C THR A 231 -2.97 4.15 -4.67
N ALA A 232 -3.85 4.77 -5.46
CA ALA A 232 -3.56 6.00 -6.17
C ALA A 232 -3.27 7.18 -5.23
N THR A 233 -3.97 7.27 -4.09
CA THR A 233 -3.72 8.30 -3.07
C THR A 233 -2.33 8.18 -2.49
N LEU A 234 -1.97 6.98 -2.03
CA LEU A 234 -0.69 6.72 -1.41
C LEU A 234 0.43 6.98 -2.43
N PHE A 235 0.23 6.56 -3.68
CA PHE A 235 1.21 6.74 -4.74
C PHE A 235 1.45 8.22 -5.01
N LYS A 236 0.36 8.97 -5.22
CA LYS A 236 0.37 10.41 -5.43
C LYS A 236 1.06 11.16 -4.30
N MET A 237 0.72 10.86 -3.05
CA MET A 237 1.27 11.59 -1.90
C MET A 237 2.78 11.35 -1.73
N TYR A 238 3.28 10.13 -1.94
CA TYR A 238 4.71 9.85 -1.86
C TYR A 238 5.46 10.47 -3.03
N LEU A 239 4.90 10.38 -4.24
CA LEU A 239 5.51 10.96 -5.42
C LEU A 239 5.58 12.48 -5.31
N SER A 240 4.49 13.13 -4.88
CA SER A 240 4.48 14.57 -4.63
C SER A 240 5.45 14.96 -3.52
N ALA A 241 5.54 14.18 -2.43
CA ALA A 241 6.50 14.46 -1.37
C ALA A 241 7.96 14.28 -1.81
N TYR A 242 8.22 13.34 -2.71
CA TYR A 242 9.54 13.17 -3.33
C TYR A 242 9.92 14.39 -4.17
N PHE A 243 9.02 14.87 -5.04
CA PHE A 243 9.27 16.03 -5.89
C PHE A 243 9.39 17.34 -5.10
N ASN A 244 8.48 17.58 -4.16
CA ASN A 244 8.41 18.86 -3.45
C ASN A 244 9.36 18.95 -2.25
N PHE A 245 9.69 17.82 -1.62
CA PHE A 245 10.41 17.79 -0.34
C PHE A 245 11.60 16.84 -0.31
N HIS A 246 11.91 16.15 -1.41
CA HIS A 246 12.97 15.12 -1.50
C HIS A 246 12.84 14.03 -0.43
N ILE A 247 11.60 13.70 -0.03
CA ILE A 247 11.33 12.56 0.84
C ILE A 247 11.53 11.29 0.01
N SER A 248 12.39 10.38 0.48
CA SER A 248 12.63 9.10 -0.18
C SER A 248 11.33 8.29 -0.33
N LEU A 249 11.16 7.67 -1.50
CA LEU A 249 10.06 6.74 -1.74
C LEU A 249 10.22 5.49 -0.86
N PRO A 250 9.13 4.95 -0.32
CA PRO A 250 9.16 3.69 0.42
C PRO A 250 9.52 2.55 -0.53
N LYS A 251 10.46 1.71 -0.12
CA LYS A 251 10.86 0.51 -0.87
C LYS A 251 10.18 -0.76 -0.39
N THR A 252 9.59 -0.69 0.81
CA THR A 252 8.93 -1.81 1.45
C THR A 252 7.65 -1.35 2.12
N PHE A 253 6.70 -2.28 2.30
CA PHE A 253 5.44 -2.02 3.01
C PHE A 253 5.67 -1.43 4.41
N SER A 254 6.72 -1.86 5.13
CA SER A 254 7.01 -1.38 6.48
C SER A 254 7.54 0.07 6.54
N GLU A 255 8.00 0.60 5.41
CA GLU A 255 8.39 2.00 5.25
C GLU A 255 7.20 2.92 4.93
N VAL A 256 6.07 2.35 4.52
CA VAL A 256 4.85 3.11 4.25
C VAL A 256 4.28 3.65 5.57
N ASN A 257 4.47 4.94 5.81
CA ASN A 257 4.02 5.64 6.99
C ASN A 257 3.46 7.02 6.64
N TYR A 258 2.16 7.20 6.91
CA TYR A 258 1.45 8.44 6.64
C TYR A 258 0.66 8.90 7.87
N VAL A 259 0.35 10.18 7.86
CA VAL A 259 -0.50 10.86 8.84
C VAL A 259 -1.62 11.56 8.08
N PHE A 260 -2.58 12.12 8.81
CA PHE A 260 -3.61 12.95 8.22
C PHE A 260 -3.38 14.40 8.59
N ILE A 261 -3.41 15.27 7.58
CA ILE A 261 -3.27 16.72 7.73
C ILE A 261 -4.66 17.30 7.77
N LYS A 262 -4.99 17.99 8.86
CA LYS A 262 -6.23 18.73 9.02
C LYS A 262 -5.94 20.21 8.82
N SER A 263 -6.41 20.79 7.71
CA SER A 263 -6.23 22.21 7.40
C SER A 263 -7.56 22.95 7.43
N TYR A 264 -7.56 24.18 7.96
CA TYR A 264 -8.72 25.04 8.10
C TYR A 264 -8.87 26.06 6.96
N SER A 265 -7.80 26.26 6.18
CA SER A 265 -7.73 27.29 5.14
C SER A 265 -7.46 26.73 3.73
N ALA A 266 -7.05 25.46 3.62
CA ALA A 266 -6.66 24.89 2.35
C ALA A 266 -7.87 24.65 1.43
N ASN A 267 -7.72 25.07 0.17
CA ASN A 267 -8.67 24.74 -0.89
C ASN A 267 -8.48 23.28 -1.34
N PRO A 268 -9.56 22.47 -1.45
CA PRO A 268 -9.49 21.13 -2.01
C PRO A 268 -8.77 21.02 -3.37
N SER A 269 -9.01 21.94 -4.31
CA SER A 269 -8.38 21.89 -5.64
C SER A 269 -6.87 22.11 -5.57
N LEU A 270 -6.41 22.92 -4.62
CA LEU A 270 -4.98 23.14 -4.38
C LEU A 270 -4.30 21.83 -3.95
N ILE A 271 -4.94 21.08 -3.04
CA ILE A 271 -4.43 19.80 -2.55
C ILE A 271 -4.52 18.70 -3.61
N GLU A 272 -5.65 18.63 -4.32
CA GLU A 272 -5.92 17.60 -5.31
C GLU A 272 -5.13 17.78 -6.59
N GLU A 273 -4.93 19.01 -7.06
CA GLU A 273 -4.47 19.22 -8.42
C GLU A 273 -3.19 20.02 -8.47
N ASP A 274 -3.13 21.17 -7.80
CA ASP A 274 -2.01 22.09 -7.96
C ASP A 274 -0.75 21.59 -7.25
N LEU A 275 -0.89 21.14 -6.00
CA LEU A 275 0.19 20.50 -5.22
C LEU A 275 0.22 18.99 -5.44
N ALA A 276 -0.88 18.41 -5.94
CA ALA A 276 -1.06 16.99 -6.16
C ALA A 276 -0.68 16.15 -4.93
N PHE A 277 -1.06 16.60 -3.72
CA PHE A 277 -0.73 15.92 -2.46
C PHE A 277 -1.59 14.70 -2.20
N SER A 278 -2.88 14.76 -2.56
CA SER A 278 -3.81 13.67 -2.27
C SER A 278 -5.01 13.74 -3.22
N ASN A 279 -5.64 12.62 -3.50
CA ASN A 279 -6.94 12.56 -4.18
C ASN A 279 -8.08 12.15 -3.26
N VAL A 280 -7.79 12.00 -1.96
CA VAL A 280 -8.77 11.74 -0.92
C VAL A 280 -8.79 12.93 0.02
N ILE A 281 -9.93 13.63 0.00
CA ILE A 281 -10.20 14.76 0.90
C ILE A 281 -11.49 14.49 1.65
N ILE A 282 -11.39 14.40 2.97
CA ILE A 282 -12.55 14.39 3.86
C ILE A 282 -12.89 15.84 4.16
N LYS A 283 -14.02 16.32 3.61
CA LYS A 283 -14.49 17.69 3.78
C LYS A 283 -15.44 17.78 4.98
N ASN A 284 -15.20 18.77 5.83
CA ASN A 284 -16.13 19.24 6.86
C ASN A 284 -16.45 20.72 6.57
N SER A 285 -17.46 21.30 7.23
CA SER A 285 -17.85 22.70 7.02
C SER A 285 -16.70 23.69 7.29
N ASN A 286 -15.81 23.35 8.22
CA ASN A 286 -14.78 24.26 8.72
C ASN A 286 -13.34 23.84 8.37
N TYR A 287 -13.13 22.65 7.84
CA TYR A 287 -11.79 22.12 7.59
C TYR A 287 -11.81 21.00 6.56
N ILE A 288 -10.64 20.71 6.00
CA ILE A 288 -10.40 19.53 5.18
C ILE A 288 -9.36 18.63 5.84
N ILE A 289 -9.49 17.32 5.64
CA ILE A 289 -8.50 16.34 6.07
C ILE A 289 -8.04 15.52 4.86
N PHE A 290 -6.73 15.34 4.72
CA PHE A 290 -6.16 14.50 3.67
C PHE A 290 -4.92 13.74 4.17
N PRO A 291 -4.64 12.52 3.66
CA PRO A 291 -3.44 11.77 4.02
C PRO A 291 -2.18 12.42 3.42
N PHE A 292 -1.08 12.33 4.16
CA PHE A 292 0.23 12.83 3.75
C PHE A 292 1.36 12.00 4.37
N PRO A 293 2.52 11.82 3.70
CA PRO A 293 3.67 11.12 4.27
C PRO A 293 4.08 11.71 5.62
N ASN A 294 4.53 10.86 6.55
CA ASN A 294 4.79 11.30 7.92
C ASN A 294 5.84 12.44 7.99
N LEU A 295 5.42 13.57 8.57
CA LEU A 295 6.20 14.81 8.68
C LEU A 295 7.21 14.77 9.83
N LEU A 296 8.38 14.17 9.60
CA LEU A 296 9.44 14.11 10.61
C LEU A 296 10.25 15.40 10.72
N SER A 297 10.35 16.20 9.65
CA SER A 297 11.20 17.39 9.59
C SER A 297 10.43 18.69 9.87
N LYS A 298 10.95 19.52 10.78
CA LYS A 298 10.43 20.88 11.04
C LYS A 298 10.43 21.75 9.78
N LYS A 299 11.44 21.59 8.91
CA LYS A 299 11.53 22.31 7.64
C LYS A 299 10.34 22.02 6.74
N ILE A 300 9.98 20.74 6.57
CA ILE A 300 8.85 20.32 5.72
C ILE A 300 7.53 20.87 6.29
N LYS A 301 7.36 20.85 7.62
CA LYS A 301 6.18 21.42 8.27
C LYS A 301 6.04 22.92 8.00
N ASN A 302 7.13 23.67 8.04
CA ASN A 302 7.11 25.11 7.75
C ASN A 302 6.72 25.38 6.28
N ILE A 303 7.31 24.64 5.33
CA ILE A 303 6.97 24.81 3.91
C ILE A 303 5.50 24.44 3.67
N LEU A 304 5.01 23.34 4.26
CA LEU A 304 3.58 23.01 4.18
C LEU A 304 2.72 24.13 4.76
N LYS A 305 3.09 24.70 5.91
CA LYS A 305 2.35 25.81 6.51
C LYS A 305 2.27 27.02 5.58
N GLU A 306 3.33 27.31 4.84
CA GLU A 306 3.34 28.38 3.82
C GLU A 306 2.43 28.04 2.63
N LEU A 307 2.36 26.78 2.22
CA LEU A 307 1.56 26.34 1.08
C LEU A 307 0.06 26.21 1.37
N ILE A 308 -0.31 25.69 2.55
CA ILE A 308 -1.69 25.28 2.85
C ILE A 308 -2.27 25.96 4.11
N GLY A 309 -1.52 26.89 4.71
CA GLY A 309 -1.87 27.56 5.95
C GLY A 309 -1.65 26.69 7.21
N ASP A 310 -2.22 27.13 8.33
CA ASP A 310 -2.16 26.40 9.58
C ASP A 310 -2.85 25.03 9.50
N PHE A 311 -2.21 24.01 10.08
CA PHE A 311 -2.71 22.65 10.06
C PHE A 311 -2.38 21.87 11.34
N ASP A 312 -3.24 20.91 11.65
CA ASP A 312 -3.04 19.89 12.68
C ASP A 312 -2.63 18.56 12.06
N VAL A 313 -1.93 17.72 12.84
CA VAL A 313 -1.54 16.37 12.41
C VAL A 313 -2.29 15.33 13.23
N ILE A 314 -3.13 14.55 12.57
CA ILE A 314 -3.84 13.41 13.14
C ILE A 314 -3.04 12.14 12.82
N LYS A 315 -2.55 11.47 13.86
CA LYS A 315 -1.71 10.26 13.72
C LYS A 315 -2.51 8.97 13.80
N ASP A 316 -3.57 8.96 14.59
CA ASP A 316 -4.41 7.78 14.77
C ASP A 316 -5.58 7.84 13.79
N PRO A 317 -5.72 6.92 12.82
CA PRO A 317 -6.81 6.95 11.84
C PRO A 317 -8.21 6.93 12.48
N TYR A 318 -8.36 6.39 13.69
CA TYR A 318 -9.63 6.39 14.42
C TYR A 318 -10.05 7.81 14.87
N ASP A 319 -9.11 8.73 15.01
CA ASP A 319 -9.38 10.13 15.40
C ASP A 319 -9.92 10.97 14.23
N LEU A 320 -9.96 10.43 13.00
CA LEU A 320 -10.64 11.06 11.87
C LEU A 320 -12.15 11.13 12.07
N PHE A 321 -12.69 10.18 12.82
CA PHE A 321 -14.13 10.03 13.05
C PHE A 321 -14.41 9.90 14.55
N PRO A 322 -14.20 10.96 15.37
CA PRO A 322 -14.27 10.86 16.82
C PRO A 322 -15.60 10.28 17.32
N GLN A 323 -16.71 10.68 16.70
CA GLN A 323 -18.06 10.19 17.03
C GLN A 323 -18.28 8.70 16.75
N TYR A 324 -17.46 8.10 15.89
CA TYR A 324 -17.53 6.68 15.54
C TYR A 324 -16.35 5.89 16.09
N LYS A 325 -15.45 6.50 16.88
CA LYS A 325 -14.21 5.87 17.35
C LYS A 325 -14.46 4.55 18.08
N GLU A 326 -15.40 4.52 19.02
CA GLU A 326 -15.75 3.31 19.76
C GLU A 326 -16.32 2.22 18.85
N TYR A 327 -17.20 2.59 17.91
CA TYR A 327 -17.72 1.67 16.90
C TYR A 327 -16.57 1.09 16.06
N LEU A 328 -15.71 1.93 15.51
CA LEU A 328 -14.57 1.50 14.70
C LEU A 328 -13.59 0.59 15.47
N LEU A 329 -13.34 0.85 16.75
CA LEU A 329 -12.49 0.03 17.61
C LEU A 329 -13.12 -1.32 17.97
N SER A 330 -14.45 -1.42 17.90
CA SER A 330 -15.20 -2.66 18.16
C SER A 330 -15.26 -3.61 16.96
N LEU A 331 -14.91 -3.14 15.75
CA LEU A 331 -14.99 -3.94 14.53
C LEU A 331 -13.92 -5.04 14.52
N LYS A 332 -14.39 -6.29 14.48
CA LYS A 332 -13.54 -7.49 14.43
C LYS A 332 -13.45 -8.01 12.99
N VAL A 333 -12.27 -8.51 12.62
CA VAL A 333 -12.05 -9.25 11.36
C VAL A 333 -12.64 -10.64 11.47
N LYS A 334 -12.37 -11.26 12.61
CA LYS A 334 -12.61 -12.66 12.90
C LYS A 334 -12.79 -12.82 14.40
N ASN A 335 -13.66 -13.75 14.77
CA ASN A 335 -13.60 -14.36 16.08
C ASN A 335 -12.46 -15.38 16.13
N ILE A 336 -11.98 -15.71 17.33
CA ILE A 336 -10.82 -16.61 17.46
C ILE A 336 -11.17 -18.00 16.93
N GLU A 337 -12.40 -18.40 17.16
CA GLU A 337 -13.00 -19.67 16.78
C GLU A 337 -13.07 -19.84 15.24
N GLU A 338 -13.03 -18.73 14.49
CA GLU A 338 -13.05 -18.72 13.02
C GLU A 338 -11.66 -18.89 12.39
N ILE A 339 -10.58 -18.79 13.18
CA ILE A 339 -9.20 -18.90 12.67
C ILE A 339 -8.84 -20.36 12.38
N LYS A 340 -9.13 -21.27 13.31
CA LYS A 340 -9.01 -22.73 13.14
C LYS A 340 -9.89 -23.47 14.13
N GLU A 341 -10.25 -24.71 13.81
CA GLU A 341 -11.11 -25.53 14.65
C GLU A 341 -10.55 -25.70 16.07
N GLY A 342 -11.40 -25.53 17.08
CA GLY A 342 -11.02 -25.66 18.49
C GLY A 342 -9.98 -24.63 18.96
N TYR A 343 -9.83 -23.50 18.26
CA TYR A 343 -8.93 -22.43 18.65
C TYR A 343 -9.55 -21.57 19.75
N THR A 344 -8.85 -21.49 20.88
CA THR A 344 -9.30 -20.75 22.07
C THR A 344 -8.47 -19.49 22.25
N TYR A 345 -9.00 -18.52 22.99
CA TYR A 345 -8.28 -17.29 23.35
C TYR A 345 -6.90 -17.57 23.96
N LYS A 346 -6.80 -18.60 24.81
CA LYS A 346 -5.54 -19.03 25.42
C LYS A 346 -4.52 -19.51 24.37
N LYS A 347 -4.96 -20.33 23.40
CA LYS A 347 -4.11 -20.80 22.29
C LYS A 347 -3.66 -19.63 21.40
N ALA A 348 -4.55 -18.69 21.12
CA ALA A 348 -4.23 -17.50 20.33
C ALA A 348 -3.16 -16.61 20.99
N ILE A 349 -3.26 -16.40 22.31
CA ILE A 349 -2.22 -15.69 23.07
C ILE A 349 -0.88 -16.42 23.03
N GLU A 350 -0.90 -17.74 23.08
CA GLU A 350 0.32 -18.56 23.03
C GLU A 350 1.02 -18.47 21.67
N ASP A 351 0.26 -18.49 20.57
CA ASP A 351 0.82 -18.30 19.23
C ASP A 351 1.39 -16.86 19.05
N VAL A 352 0.71 -15.84 19.58
CA VAL A 352 1.26 -14.47 19.62
C VAL A 352 2.56 -14.39 20.42
N LYS A 353 2.67 -15.09 21.56
CA LYS A 353 3.91 -15.18 22.32
C LYS A 353 5.02 -15.84 21.49
N ARG A 354 4.72 -16.94 20.79
CA ARG A 354 5.68 -17.63 19.91
C ARG A 354 6.23 -16.70 18.84
N VAL A 355 5.36 -15.92 18.18
CA VAL A 355 5.79 -14.89 17.19
C VAL A 355 6.73 -13.86 17.81
N ILE A 356 6.40 -13.33 18.98
CA ILE A 356 7.24 -12.33 19.68
C ILE A 356 8.58 -12.94 20.08
N TYR A 357 8.58 -14.18 20.57
CA TYR A 357 9.78 -14.89 21.00
C TYR A 357 10.65 -15.27 19.81
N PHE A 358 10.07 -15.64 18.67
CA PHE A 358 10.78 -15.82 17.42
C PHE A 358 11.49 -14.54 16.98
N ALA A 359 10.78 -13.39 16.95
CA ALA A 359 11.39 -12.11 16.61
C ALA A 359 12.55 -11.75 17.56
N LEU A 360 12.36 -11.99 18.86
CA LEU A 360 13.37 -11.71 19.87
C LEU A 360 14.59 -12.64 19.75
N LEU A 361 14.37 -13.93 19.47
CA LEU A 361 15.44 -14.89 19.21
C LEU A 361 16.27 -14.46 18.00
N LYS A 362 15.60 -14.13 16.89
CA LYS A 362 16.26 -13.68 15.67
C LYS A 362 17.02 -12.37 15.88
N GLU A 363 16.47 -11.42 16.65
CA GLU A 363 17.18 -10.19 17.06
C GLU A 363 18.45 -10.54 17.86
N LYS A 364 18.36 -11.43 18.84
CA LYS A 364 19.48 -11.84 19.70
C LYS A 364 20.54 -12.66 18.98
N GLU A 365 20.16 -13.59 18.10
CA GLU A 365 21.10 -14.37 17.30
C GLU A 365 21.92 -13.45 16.38
N ASN A 366 21.27 -12.47 15.75
CA ASN A 366 21.94 -11.43 14.96
C ASN A 366 22.88 -10.57 15.82
N LEU A 367 22.46 -10.16 17.02
CA LEU A 367 23.31 -9.43 17.96
C LEU A 367 24.50 -10.26 18.43
N ALA A 368 24.32 -11.57 18.64
CA ALA A 368 25.40 -12.49 19.04
C ALA A 368 26.42 -12.67 17.92
N GLN A 369 25.97 -12.79 16.67
CA GLN A 369 26.85 -12.84 15.50
C GLN A 369 27.63 -11.53 15.33
N LYS A 370 26.96 -10.38 15.47
CA LYS A 370 27.61 -9.06 15.49
C LYS A 370 28.63 -8.95 16.62
N HIS A 371 28.28 -9.36 17.83
CA HIS A 371 29.17 -9.37 18.99
C HIS A 371 30.43 -10.22 18.72
N LYS A 372 30.29 -11.43 18.15
CA LYS A 372 31.43 -12.29 17.76
C LYS A 372 32.32 -11.62 16.72
N SER A 373 31.73 -11.03 15.67
CA SER A 373 32.45 -10.30 14.62
C SER A 373 33.22 -9.10 15.19
N PHE A 374 32.57 -8.29 16.02
CA PHE A 374 33.19 -7.15 16.70
C PHE A 374 34.31 -7.57 17.64
N THR A 375 34.12 -8.64 18.42
CA THR A 375 35.17 -9.20 19.29
C THR A 375 36.40 -9.59 18.48
N ARG A 376 36.23 -10.26 17.33
CA ARG A 376 37.33 -10.62 16.43
C ARG A 376 38.02 -9.38 15.88
N HIS A 377 37.26 -8.40 15.41
CA HIS A 377 37.81 -7.15 14.88
C HIS A 377 38.58 -6.36 15.95
N ILE A 378 38.08 -6.28 17.18
CA ILE A 378 38.76 -5.62 18.29
C ILE A 378 40.08 -6.30 18.61
N ARG A 379 40.14 -7.64 18.62
CA ARG A 379 41.41 -8.39 18.76
C ARG A 379 42.40 -8.09 17.63
N ASN A 380 41.92 -7.96 16.40
CA ASN A 380 42.79 -7.63 15.26
C ASN A 380 43.32 -6.19 15.34
N VAL A 381 42.46 -5.24 15.71
CA VAL A 381 42.87 -3.83 15.86
C VAL A 381 43.77 -3.65 17.07
N SER A 382 43.54 -4.36 18.19
CA SER A 382 44.39 -4.26 19.38
C SER A 382 45.84 -4.59 19.11
N ASN A 383 46.10 -5.48 18.16
CA ASN A 383 47.45 -5.85 17.73
C ASN A 383 48.16 -4.73 16.93
N GLY A 384 47.42 -3.71 16.46
CA GLY A 384 47.95 -2.57 15.69
C GLY A 384 47.79 -1.20 16.36
N ILE A 385 47.30 -1.15 17.62
CA ILE A 385 47.04 0.10 18.35
C ILE A 385 48.29 0.95 18.56
N THR A 386 49.47 0.33 18.66
CA THR A 386 50.74 1.02 18.92
C THR A 386 51.24 1.89 17.75
N LYS A 387 50.58 1.86 16.58
CA LYS A 387 51.06 2.52 15.35
C LYS A 387 50.29 3.77 14.93
N ASP A 388 49.08 4.04 15.44
CA ASP A 388 48.24 5.16 14.96
C ASP A 388 47.13 5.58 15.95
N ARG A 389 47.05 6.88 16.26
CA ARG A 389 46.03 7.51 17.12
C ARG A 389 44.61 7.36 16.55
N ILE A 390 44.44 7.29 15.24
CA ILE A 390 43.15 7.06 14.57
C ILE A 390 42.63 5.64 14.87
N ASN A 391 43.51 4.65 14.90
CA ASN A 391 43.15 3.27 15.22
C ASN A 391 42.74 3.11 16.69
N PHE A 392 43.35 3.87 17.60
CA PHE A 392 42.95 3.92 19.01
C PHE A 392 41.52 4.48 19.21
N VAL A 393 41.17 5.56 18.51
CA VAL A 393 39.79 6.12 18.57
C VAL A 393 38.77 5.16 17.98
N LYS A 394 39.08 4.51 16.85
CA LYS A 394 38.22 3.46 16.25
C LYS A 394 38.02 2.28 17.22
N PHE A 395 39.07 1.88 17.93
CA PHE A 395 39.03 0.82 18.94
C PHE A 395 38.11 1.18 20.13
N LEU A 396 38.24 2.38 20.71
CA LEU A 396 37.37 2.83 21.81
C LEU A 396 35.89 2.88 21.39
N LYS A 397 35.57 3.40 20.20
CA LYS A 397 34.20 3.41 19.66
C LYS A 397 33.62 2.00 19.58
N LYS A 398 34.39 1.03 19.07
CA LYS A 398 33.96 -0.37 18.99
C LYS A 398 33.81 -1.04 20.35
N LEU A 399 34.64 -0.71 21.35
CA LEU A 399 34.47 -1.22 22.72
C LEU A 399 33.15 -0.77 23.36
N VAL A 400 32.79 0.51 23.17
CA VAL A 400 31.51 1.05 23.66
C VAL A 400 30.34 0.33 22.99
N GLU A 401 30.43 0.10 21.67
CA GLU A 401 29.42 -0.64 20.92
C GLU A 401 29.30 -2.09 21.41
N LEU A 402 30.42 -2.76 21.69
CA LEU A 402 30.44 -4.13 22.20
C LEU A 402 29.80 -4.24 23.59
N LYS A 403 30.06 -3.28 24.50
CA LYS A 403 29.36 -3.20 25.80
C LYS A 403 27.86 -3.04 25.63
N ARG A 404 27.41 -2.22 24.68
CA ARG A 404 25.98 -2.06 24.37
C ARG A 404 25.36 -3.35 23.85
N LEU A 405 26.03 -4.03 22.91
CA LEU A 405 25.58 -5.33 22.38
C LEU A 405 25.44 -6.36 23.48
N LYS A 406 26.43 -6.47 24.38
CA LYS A 406 26.40 -7.40 25.51
C LYS A 406 25.20 -7.12 26.44
N LYS A 407 24.95 -5.85 26.80
CA LYS A 407 23.78 -5.46 27.59
C LYS A 407 22.45 -5.92 26.96
N HIS A 408 22.31 -5.85 25.64
CA HIS A 408 21.12 -6.33 24.95
C HIS A 408 21.01 -7.86 24.90
N LEU A 409 22.13 -8.58 24.78
CA LEU A 409 22.16 -10.04 24.83
C LEU A 409 21.78 -10.57 26.21
N ASP A 410 22.29 -9.92 27.26
CA ASP A 410 22.09 -10.28 28.67
C ASP A 410 20.70 -9.89 29.21
N ALA A 411 19.91 -9.08 28.47
CA ALA A 411 18.57 -8.68 28.90
C ALA A 411 17.58 -9.85 28.83
N GLU A 412 16.74 -10.06 29.85
CA GLU A 412 15.73 -11.13 29.81
C GLU A 412 14.63 -10.90 28.75
N PRO A 413 14.05 -11.97 28.16
CA PRO A 413 14.41 -13.37 28.35
C PRO A 413 15.74 -13.75 27.67
N SER A 414 16.57 -14.60 28.31
CA SER A 414 17.82 -15.13 27.73
C SER A 414 17.59 -15.94 26.43
N ILE A 415 18.64 -16.16 25.63
CA ILE A 415 18.54 -16.96 24.40
C ILE A 415 18.06 -18.38 24.71
N GLU A 416 18.61 -18.98 25.77
CA GLU A 416 18.28 -20.32 26.25
C GLU A 416 16.82 -20.42 26.71
N ASN A 417 16.33 -19.41 27.44
CA ASN A 417 14.93 -19.34 27.87
C ASN A 417 13.99 -19.27 26.66
N ILE A 418 14.34 -18.47 25.64
CA ILE A 418 13.55 -18.36 24.42
C ILE A 418 13.56 -19.68 23.64
N ARG A 419 14.72 -20.31 23.47
CA ARG A 419 14.87 -21.61 22.79
C ARG A 419 14.10 -22.72 23.48
N SER A 420 14.15 -22.77 24.81
CA SER A 420 13.39 -23.72 25.62
C SER A 420 11.89 -23.56 25.41
N PHE A 421 11.39 -22.31 25.44
CA PHE A 421 9.99 -22.01 25.20
C PHE A 421 9.52 -22.41 23.79
N LEU A 422 10.32 -22.07 22.78
CA LEU A 422 10.02 -22.37 21.38
C LEU A 422 10.30 -23.84 20.98
N LYS A 423 11.04 -24.58 21.82
CA LYS A 423 11.54 -25.94 21.57
C LYS A 423 12.39 -26.04 20.29
N VAL A 424 13.32 -25.10 20.10
CA VAL A 424 14.21 -25.05 18.92
C VAL A 424 15.65 -24.73 19.32
N CYS A 425 16.60 -25.13 18.47
CA CYS A 425 18.01 -24.77 18.62
C CYS A 425 18.34 -23.41 17.97
N SER A 426 17.57 -23.00 16.97
CA SER A 426 17.76 -21.74 16.25
C SER A 426 16.43 -21.12 15.80
N SER A 427 16.43 -19.81 15.50
CA SER A 427 15.22 -19.17 14.96
C SER A 427 14.78 -19.72 13.60
N ASN A 428 15.70 -20.30 12.81
CA ASN A 428 15.38 -20.85 11.49
C ASN A 428 14.47 -22.09 11.56
N GLU A 429 14.51 -22.86 12.66
CA GLU A 429 13.68 -24.07 12.82
C GLU A 429 12.19 -23.77 13.05
N ILE A 430 11.87 -22.63 13.65
CA ILE A 430 10.48 -22.23 13.94
C ILE A 430 9.87 -21.38 12.81
N GLU A 431 10.70 -20.83 11.92
CA GLU A 431 10.28 -19.89 10.87
C GLU A 431 9.12 -20.42 9.99
N PRO A 432 9.11 -21.69 9.52
CA PRO A 432 7.98 -22.24 8.77
C PRO A 432 6.66 -22.27 9.56
N GLN A 433 6.70 -22.49 10.88
CA GLN A 433 5.50 -22.48 11.73
C GLN A 433 4.97 -21.05 11.94
N ILE A 434 5.88 -20.06 11.95
CA ILE A 434 5.52 -18.65 12.01
C ILE A 434 4.90 -18.20 10.69
N GLU A 435 5.42 -18.68 9.56
CA GLU A 435 4.83 -18.52 8.23
C GLU A 435 3.40 -19.05 8.18
N GLU A 436 3.21 -20.32 8.54
CA GLU A 436 1.89 -20.96 8.59
C GLU A 436 0.92 -20.19 9.51
N TYR A 437 1.40 -19.73 10.67
CA TYR A 437 0.59 -18.90 11.56
C TYR A 437 0.14 -17.61 10.89
N PHE A 438 1.05 -16.87 10.24
CA PHE A 438 0.67 -15.65 9.55
C PHE A 438 -0.29 -15.91 8.41
N ASP A 439 -0.12 -16.98 7.63
CA ASP A 439 -1.07 -17.34 6.59
C ASP A 439 -2.50 -17.55 7.14
N LEU A 440 -2.64 -18.05 8.37
CA LEU A 440 -3.93 -18.18 9.07
C LEU A 440 -4.53 -16.83 9.50
N ILE A 441 -3.70 -15.94 10.07
CA ILE A 441 -4.18 -14.73 10.77
C ILE A 441 -4.13 -13.43 9.96
N THR A 442 -3.25 -13.31 8.95
CA THR A 442 -3.07 -12.08 8.18
C THR A 442 -4.03 -11.97 7.00
N SER A 443 -5.20 -12.59 7.07
CA SER A 443 -6.18 -12.48 5.99
C SER A 443 -6.63 -11.04 5.65
N PRO A 444 -6.47 -9.98 6.48
CA PRO A 444 -6.83 -8.62 6.07
C PRO A 444 -5.67 -7.73 5.62
N ILE A 445 -4.40 -8.19 5.67
CA ILE A 445 -3.19 -7.45 5.25
C ILE A 445 -2.14 -8.45 4.72
N ARG A 446 -1.57 -8.21 3.55
CA ARG A 446 -0.41 -8.98 3.08
C ARG A 446 0.87 -8.59 3.85
N PRO A 447 1.48 -9.49 4.65
CA PRO A 447 2.67 -9.14 5.41
C PRO A 447 3.89 -8.95 4.47
N PRO A 448 4.81 -7.99 4.75
CA PRO A 448 6.03 -7.79 3.97
C PRO A 448 6.95 -9.02 4.00
N SER A 449 7.01 -9.69 5.14
CA SER A 449 7.53 -11.03 5.36
C SER A 449 7.15 -11.48 6.78
N PRO A 450 7.18 -12.79 7.08
CA PRO A 450 6.99 -13.31 8.43
C PRO A 450 7.94 -12.66 9.45
N ILE A 451 9.20 -12.45 9.05
CA ILE A 451 10.21 -11.81 9.91
C ILE A 451 9.81 -10.37 10.24
N GLU A 452 9.49 -9.56 9.22
CA GLU A 452 9.14 -8.16 9.41
C GLU A 452 7.83 -8.00 10.19
N MET A 453 6.83 -8.85 9.94
CA MET A 453 5.59 -8.88 10.72
C MET A 453 5.85 -9.25 12.19
N SER A 454 6.71 -10.23 12.44
CA SER A 454 7.09 -10.61 13.81
C SER A 454 7.81 -9.46 14.55
N LYS A 455 8.65 -8.68 13.86
CA LYS A 455 9.26 -7.46 14.42
C LYS A 455 8.21 -6.41 14.77
N MET A 456 7.14 -6.26 13.98
CA MET A 456 6.04 -5.35 14.30
C MET A 456 5.30 -5.80 15.57
N PHE A 457 5.04 -7.10 15.73
CA PHE A 457 4.45 -7.67 16.95
C PHE A 457 5.33 -7.37 18.16
N LEU A 458 6.63 -7.63 18.08
CA LEU A 458 7.60 -7.35 19.14
C LEU A 458 7.65 -5.85 19.48
N LYS A 459 7.67 -4.96 18.47
CA LYS A 459 7.69 -3.50 18.67
C LYS A 459 6.43 -3.02 19.39
N TYR A 460 5.26 -3.54 19.06
CA TYR A 460 4.01 -3.20 19.73
C TYR A 460 3.92 -3.80 21.13
N TYR A 461 4.41 -5.03 21.31
CA TYR A 461 4.53 -5.66 22.63
C TYR A 461 5.42 -4.83 23.55
N ARG A 462 6.60 -4.38 23.10
CA ARG A 462 7.51 -3.51 23.87
C ARG A 462 6.85 -2.20 24.33
N LYS A 463 5.85 -1.69 23.61
CA LYS A 463 5.09 -0.48 23.99
C LYS A 463 3.97 -0.76 24.99
N THR A 464 3.37 -1.95 24.93
CA THR A 464 2.11 -2.26 25.63
C THR A 464 2.26 -3.27 26.76
N HIS A 465 3.36 -4.02 26.76
CA HIS A 465 3.66 -5.17 27.62
C HIS A 465 2.50 -6.17 27.73
N SER A 466 1.68 -6.31 26.68
CA SER A 466 0.45 -7.12 26.73
C SER A 466 0.25 -7.92 25.45
N TYR A 467 0.37 -9.25 25.57
CA TYR A 467 0.04 -10.19 24.49
C TYR A 467 -1.41 -10.06 24.03
N LYS A 468 -2.33 -9.77 24.96
CA LYS A 468 -3.74 -9.49 24.67
C LYS A 468 -3.91 -8.27 23.77
N LYS A 469 -3.19 -7.18 24.04
CA LYS A 469 -3.23 -6.00 23.17
C LYS A 469 -2.64 -6.29 21.79
N VAL A 470 -1.58 -7.10 21.71
CA VAL A 470 -0.98 -7.52 20.42
C VAL A 470 -1.97 -8.37 19.63
N LEU A 471 -2.55 -9.41 20.25
CA LEU A 471 -3.57 -10.26 19.63
C LEU A 471 -4.74 -9.43 19.11
N ASN A 472 -5.28 -8.55 19.95
CA ASN A 472 -6.37 -7.68 19.54
C ASN A 472 -5.96 -6.80 18.36
N ARG A 473 -4.80 -6.15 18.41
CA ARG A 473 -4.37 -5.20 17.38
C ARG A 473 -4.08 -5.83 16.02
N PHE A 474 -3.45 -6.99 15.98
CA PHE A 474 -2.94 -7.57 14.74
C PHE A 474 -3.74 -8.77 14.23
N VAL A 475 -4.59 -9.38 15.06
CA VAL A 475 -5.30 -10.62 14.71
C VAL A 475 -6.81 -10.43 14.72
N ILE A 476 -7.34 -9.81 15.78
CA ILE A 476 -8.80 -9.76 16.00
C ILE A 476 -9.42 -8.48 15.43
N ILE A 477 -8.84 -7.31 15.72
CA ILE A 477 -9.35 -6.01 15.28
C ILE A 477 -8.91 -5.77 13.84
N ARG A 478 -9.84 -5.30 13.01
CA ARG A 478 -9.56 -5.01 11.61
C ARG A 478 -8.77 -3.71 11.51
N PRO A 479 -7.57 -3.72 10.91
CA PRO A 479 -6.79 -2.51 10.76
C PRO A 479 -7.51 -1.56 9.80
N LEU A 480 -7.70 -0.31 10.22
CA LEU A 480 -8.22 0.76 9.36
C LEU A 480 -7.13 1.21 8.39
N THR A 481 -7.08 0.54 7.24
CA THR A 481 -6.28 0.95 6.08
C THR A 481 -6.95 2.13 5.37
N LEU A 482 -6.25 2.74 4.41
CA LEU A 482 -6.79 3.91 3.71
C LEU A 482 -8.04 3.54 2.90
N GLY A 483 -8.05 2.40 2.19
CA GLY A 483 -9.24 1.91 1.49
C GLY A 483 -10.46 1.74 2.41
N ARG A 484 -10.26 1.23 3.62
CA ARG A 484 -11.35 1.09 4.63
C ARG A 484 -11.83 2.45 5.15
N LEU A 485 -10.94 3.42 5.33
CA LEU A 485 -11.32 4.78 5.73
C LEU A 485 -12.13 5.49 4.64
N ILE A 486 -11.76 5.30 3.37
CA ILE A 486 -12.50 5.80 2.20
C ILE A 486 -13.91 5.20 2.18
N ALA A 487 -13.99 3.87 2.30
CA ALA A 487 -15.27 3.16 2.35
C ALA A 487 -16.15 3.68 3.49
N PHE A 488 -15.58 3.89 4.68
CA PHE A 488 -16.31 4.41 5.83
C PHE A 488 -16.85 5.82 5.60
N ASN A 489 -15.99 6.72 5.09
CA ASN A 489 -16.37 8.11 4.85
C ASN A 489 -17.54 8.19 3.87
N ARG A 490 -17.51 7.38 2.80
CA ARG A 490 -18.60 7.30 1.82
C ARG A 490 -19.93 6.92 2.48
N LEU A 491 -19.91 5.94 3.37
CA LEU A 491 -21.12 5.50 4.09
C LEU A 491 -21.68 6.57 5.03
N ILE A 492 -20.81 7.35 5.69
CA ILE A 492 -21.26 8.48 6.50
C ILE A 492 -21.93 9.53 5.61
N GLN A 493 -21.31 9.86 4.47
CA GLN A 493 -21.85 10.83 3.53
C GLN A 493 -23.21 10.40 2.95
N ASP A 494 -23.32 9.14 2.51
CA ASP A 494 -24.55 8.58 1.96
C ASP A 494 -25.70 8.66 2.98
N LYS A 495 -25.42 8.37 4.27
CA LYS A 495 -26.41 8.51 5.36
C LYS A 495 -26.82 9.94 5.61
N GLN A 496 -25.90 10.89 5.56
CA GLN A 496 -26.21 12.32 5.73
C GLN A 496 -27.09 12.84 4.59
N THR A 497 -26.82 12.42 3.35
CA THR A 497 -27.63 12.80 2.19
C THR A 497 -29.02 12.18 2.18
N ALA A 498 -29.22 11.01 2.80
CA ALA A 498 -30.53 10.37 2.88
C ALA A 498 -31.45 10.95 3.97
N THR A 499 -30.89 11.69 4.93
CA THR A 499 -31.63 12.35 6.02
C THR A 499 -32.00 13.80 5.72
N HIS A 500 -31.60 14.32 4.56
CA HIS A 500 -31.99 15.62 4.01
C HIS A 500 -32.86 15.42 2.79
#